data_AF-A0A0X3TT20-F1
#
_entry.id   AF-A0A0X3TT20-F1
#
_cell.length_a   1.000
_cell.length_b   1.000
_cell.length_c   1.000
_cell.angle_alpha   90.00
_cell.angle_beta   90.00
_cell.angle_gamma   90.00
#
_symmetry.space_group_name_H-M   'P 1'
#
loop_
_entity.id
_entity.type
_entity.pdbx_description
1 polymer ?
#
loop_
_entity_poly.entity_id
_entity_poly.type
_entity_poly.pdbx_seq_one_letter_code
_entity_poly.pdbx_strand_id
1 'polypeptide(L)'
;MVLEYDFDIVAIAPDEVDPEHGVAAMKGHRAVRASFRNARTIAALHSASPKIRRIFLESGFSLESKGNGLPHGYYRSEDAADRERILKRLFANIRNMGVQGEYCGDFDFWQFLDDVRRARPRAEITREVPDWTPKARQAEVKKPKRRSIQGRIGFALGLAVIVIVVLRYLASQGTTP
;
A
#
# COMPACT_ATOMS: atom_id res chain seq x y z
N MET A 1 -5.35 -19.82 8.22
CA MET A 1 -5.46 -19.02 6.98
C MET A 1 -4.04 -18.66 6.57
N VAL A 2 -3.66 -18.84 5.30
CA VAL A 2 -2.27 -18.71 4.84
C VAL A 2 -1.98 -17.25 4.47
N LEU A 3 -0.84 -16.70 4.92
CA LEU A 3 -0.35 -15.38 4.50
C LEU A 3 0.25 -15.47 3.10
N GLU A 4 0.13 -14.39 2.32
CA GLU A 4 0.71 -14.29 0.98
C GLU A 4 1.85 -13.27 0.99
N TYR A 5 3.00 -13.65 0.46
CA TYR A 5 4.22 -12.86 0.58
C TYR A 5 4.68 -12.20 -0.71
N ASP A 6 3.83 -12.16 -1.73
CA ASP A 6 4.13 -11.39 -2.94
C ASP A 6 4.26 -9.91 -2.63
N PHE A 7 5.25 -9.29 -3.27
CA PHE A 7 5.52 -7.87 -3.17
C PHE A 7 5.88 -7.30 -4.53
N ASP A 8 5.59 -6.02 -4.68
CA ASP A 8 5.89 -5.24 -5.87
C ASP A 8 6.98 -4.21 -5.60
N ILE A 9 7.71 -3.85 -6.64
CA ILE A 9 8.68 -2.75 -6.58
C ILE A 9 7.95 -1.46 -6.97
N VAL A 10 8.00 -0.49 -6.07
CA VAL A 10 7.31 0.80 -6.21
C VAL A 10 8.37 1.89 -6.23
N ALA A 11 8.28 2.81 -7.20
CA ALA A 11 9.12 4.00 -7.20
C ALA A 11 8.81 4.88 -5.99
N ILE A 12 9.87 5.38 -5.37
CA ILE A 12 9.78 6.43 -4.36
C ILE A 12 9.84 7.75 -5.12
N ALA A 13 8.84 8.61 -4.92
CA ALA A 13 8.89 9.96 -5.46
C ALA A 13 10.03 10.74 -4.76
N PRO A 14 10.78 11.60 -5.47
CA PRO A 14 11.96 12.28 -4.92
C PRO A 14 11.69 13.09 -3.64
N ASP A 15 10.46 13.53 -3.44
CA ASP A 15 9.94 14.27 -2.28
C ASP A 15 9.50 13.37 -1.12
N GLU A 16 9.27 12.08 -1.36
CA GLU A 16 8.98 11.05 -0.33
C GLU A 16 10.25 10.35 0.19
N VAL A 17 11.44 10.78 -0.21
CA VAL A 17 12.71 10.19 0.25
C VAL A 17 12.98 10.63 1.68
N ASP A 18 12.45 9.86 2.62
CA ASP A 18 12.83 9.92 4.04
C ASP A 18 14.35 9.68 4.17
N PRO A 19 15.11 10.56 4.86
CA PRO A 19 16.56 10.41 5.04
C PRO A 19 16.97 9.07 5.66
N GLU A 20 16.12 8.37 6.43
CA GLU A 20 16.41 7.03 6.95
C GLU A 20 16.38 5.93 5.87
N HIS A 21 15.63 6.12 4.78
CA HIS A 21 15.49 5.16 3.67
C HIS A 21 16.40 5.50 2.46
N GLY A 22 17.11 6.63 2.51
CA GLY A 22 17.83 7.25 1.40
C GLY A 22 19.11 6.56 0.90
N VAL A 23 19.56 5.46 1.54
CA VAL A 23 20.83 4.79 1.16
C VAL A 23 20.80 4.23 -0.27
N ALA A 24 19.62 3.98 -0.84
CA ALA A 24 19.47 3.49 -2.22
C ALA A 24 19.67 4.56 -3.29
N ALA A 25 19.28 5.81 -3.03
CA ALA A 25 19.30 6.90 -4.02
C ALA A 25 20.73 7.41 -4.29
N MET A 26 21.66 7.24 -3.34
CA MET A 26 23.03 7.77 -3.43
C MET A 26 23.95 7.07 -4.46
N LYS A 27 23.49 6.02 -5.16
CA LYS A 27 24.31 5.25 -6.13
C LYS A 27 23.80 5.33 -7.58
N GLY A 28 23.01 6.33 -7.95
CA GLY A 28 22.52 6.50 -9.32
C GLY A 28 21.50 5.45 -9.79
N HIS A 29 20.93 4.68 -8.86
CA HIS A 29 19.85 3.73 -9.14
C HIS A 29 18.51 4.40 -8.80
N ARG A 30 17.44 4.00 -9.52
CA ARG A 30 16.06 4.43 -9.22
C ARG A 30 15.77 4.19 -7.74
N ALA A 31 15.32 5.22 -7.04
CA ALA A 31 14.85 5.08 -5.66
C ALA A 31 13.55 4.27 -5.68
N VAL A 32 13.59 3.06 -5.11
CA VAL A 32 12.47 2.12 -5.10
C VAL A 32 12.34 1.46 -3.73
N ARG A 33 11.11 1.02 -3.42
CA ARG A 33 10.79 0.21 -2.23
C ARG A 33 10.00 -1.02 -2.63
N ALA A 34 10.16 -2.10 -1.88
CA ALA A 34 9.31 -3.28 -1.98
C ALA A 34 8.06 -3.09 -1.11
N SER A 35 6.86 -3.34 -1.65
CA SER A 35 5.61 -3.28 -0.90
C SER A 35 4.85 -4.60 -1.04
N PHE A 36 4.49 -5.20 0.10
CA PHE A 36 3.68 -6.41 0.11
C PHE A 36 2.27 -6.13 -0.44
N ARG A 37 1.77 -7.05 -1.27
CA ARG A 37 0.42 -6.97 -1.82
C ARG A 37 -0.65 -7.24 -0.77
N ASN A 38 -0.36 -8.14 0.16
CA ASN A 38 -1.33 -8.60 1.14
C ASN A 38 -1.27 -7.76 2.43
N ALA A 39 -2.38 -7.09 2.75
CA ALA A 39 -2.50 -6.26 3.94
C ALA A 39 -2.32 -7.04 5.25
N ARG A 40 -2.64 -8.34 5.30
CA ARG A 40 -2.42 -9.17 6.48
C ARG A 40 -0.95 -9.45 6.70
N THR A 41 -0.17 -9.63 5.64
CA THR A 41 1.29 -9.78 5.72
C THR A 41 1.93 -8.51 6.29
N ILE A 42 1.42 -7.35 5.88
CA ILE A 42 1.85 -6.06 6.44
C ILE A 42 1.48 -5.96 7.92
N ALA A 43 0.25 -6.32 8.30
CA ALA A 43 -0.18 -6.33 9.70
C ALA A 43 0.64 -7.29 10.56
N ALA A 44 0.95 -8.48 10.04
CA ALA A 44 1.82 -9.46 10.70
C ALA A 44 3.21 -8.85 10.95
N LEU A 45 3.78 -8.18 9.94
CA LEU A 45 5.07 -7.52 10.08
C LEU A 45 5.02 -6.33 11.05
N HIS A 46 3.93 -5.57 11.08
CA HIS A 46 3.72 -4.52 12.10
C HIS A 46 3.68 -5.08 13.52
N SER A 47 3.08 -6.26 13.70
CA SER A 47 3.01 -6.93 15.00
C SER A 47 4.32 -7.57 15.46
N ALA A 48 5.29 -7.76 14.56
CA ALA A 48 6.58 -8.35 14.87
C ALA A 48 7.42 -7.46 15.81
N SER A 49 8.56 -7.96 16.28
CA SER A 49 9.47 -7.20 17.14
C SER A 49 10.02 -5.97 16.39
N PRO A 50 10.41 -4.90 17.11
CA PRO A 50 11.04 -3.74 16.50
C PRO A 50 12.26 -4.09 15.64
N LYS A 51 13.01 -5.14 16.04
CA LYS A 51 14.19 -5.61 15.30
C LYS A 51 13.80 -6.25 13.97
N ILE A 52 12.77 -7.08 13.95
CA ILE A 52 12.26 -7.68 12.70
C ILE A 52 11.78 -6.58 11.74
N ARG A 53 10.97 -5.63 12.23
CA ARG A 53 10.52 -4.49 11.41
C ARG A 53 11.70 -3.72 10.83
N ARG A 54 12.70 -3.42 11.65
CA ARG A 54 13.91 -2.71 11.24
C ARG A 54 14.67 -3.45 10.15
N ILE A 55 14.84 -4.78 10.27
CA ILE A 55 15.47 -5.60 9.23
C ILE A 55 14.78 -5.39 7.88
N PHE A 56 13.45 -5.42 7.83
CA PHE A 56 12.71 -5.24 6.58
C PHE A 56 12.84 -3.80 6.04
N LEU A 57 12.65 -2.79 6.89
CA LEU A 57 12.76 -1.38 6.53
C LEU A 57 14.14 -1.04 5.95
N GLU A 58 15.22 -1.40 6.66
CA GLU A 58 16.61 -1.17 6.21
C GLU A 58 16.98 -1.95 4.94
N SER A 59 16.20 -2.99 4.62
CA SER A 59 16.39 -3.75 3.38
C SER A 59 15.69 -3.11 2.17
N GLY A 60 14.81 -2.14 2.42
CA GLY A 60 14.04 -1.43 1.39
C GLY A 60 12.59 -1.90 1.28
N PHE A 61 12.03 -2.57 2.29
CA PHE A 61 10.59 -2.85 2.34
C PHE A 61 9.83 -1.69 2.96
N SER A 62 8.63 -1.45 2.45
CA SER A 62 7.62 -0.59 3.06
C SER A 62 6.68 -1.39 3.95
N LEU A 63 6.23 -0.78 5.03
CA LEU A 63 5.15 -1.29 5.88
C LEU A 63 3.78 -0.71 5.49
N GLU A 64 3.68 -0.13 4.29
CA GLU A 64 2.45 0.33 3.67
C GLU A 64 2.09 -0.58 2.50
N SER A 65 0.79 -0.73 2.24
CA SER A 65 0.30 -1.48 1.07
C SER A 65 0.20 -0.56 -0.13
N LYS A 66 1.02 -0.81 -1.15
CA LYS A 66 0.91 -0.25 -2.50
C LYS A 66 1.19 -1.40 -3.46
N GLY A 67 0.16 -2.19 -3.74
CA GLY A 67 0.24 -3.35 -4.62
C GLY A 67 -0.23 -3.04 -6.05
N ASN A 68 0.40 -3.72 -7.00
CA ASN A 68 -0.01 -3.79 -8.38
C ASN A 68 -0.95 -5.00 -8.44
N GLY A 69 -2.06 -4.95 -9.20
CA GLY A 69 -3.03 -6.06 -9.30
C GLY A 69 -2.52 -7.33 -10.01
N LEU A 70 -1.25 -7.67 -9.87
CA LEU A 70 -0.64 -8.87 -10.42
C LEU A 70 -1.11 -10.13 -9.68
N PRO A 71 -1.32 -11.24 -10.39
CA PRO A 71 -1.67 -12.50 -9.76
C PRO A 71 -0.59 -13.00 -8.81
N HIS A 72 -1.01 -13.81 -7.84
CA HIS A 72 -0.13 -14.45 -6.86
C HIS A 72 1.00 -15.24 -7.55
N GLY A 73 2.21 -15.18 -6.99
CA GLY A 73 3.38 -15.89 -7.48
C GLY A 73 4.03 -15.29 -8.74
N TYR A 74 3.61 -14.09 -9.16
CA TYR A 74 4.22 -13.37 -10.28
C TYR A 74 4.73 -12.00 -9.87
N TYR A 75 5.86 -11.58 -10.44
CA TYR A 75 6.39 -10.21 -10.34
C TYR A 75 6.69 -9.66 -11.74
N ARG A 76 6.77 -8.33 -11.90
CA ARG A 76 7.07 -7.73 -13.21
C ARG A 76 8.50 -8.03 -13.64
N SER A 77 8.70 -8.41 -14.89
CA SER A 77 10.05 -8.67 -15.41
C SER A 77 10.98 -7.45 -15.32
N GLU A 78 10.45 -6.23 -15.47
CA GLU A 78 11.20 -4.97 -15.36
C GLU A 78 11.77 -4.73 -13.94
N ASP A 79 11.09 -5.26 -12.93
CA ASP A 79 11.46 -5.09 -11.52
C ASP A 79 12.48 -6.12 -11.04
N ALA A 80 12.90 -7.06 -11.89
CA ALA A 80 13.74 -8.20 -11.51
C ALA A 80 15.05 -7.78 -10.83
N ALA A 81 15.73 -6.77 -11.39
CA ALA A 81 17.02 -6.29 -10.86
C ALA A 81 16.86 -5.59 -9.49
N ASP A 82 15.82 -4.78 -9.33
CA ASP A 82 15.52 -4.10 -8.07
C ASP A 82 15.07 -5.08 -6.98
N ARG A 83 14.23 -6.07 -7.36
CA ARG A 83 13.83 -7.19 -6.50
C ARG A 83 15.03 -7.96 -5.99
N GLU A 84 15.95 -8.35 -6.87
CA GLU A 84 17.17 -9.07 -6.49
C GLU A 84 18.03 -8.24 -5.52
N ARG A 85 18.18 -6.93 -5.80
CA ARG A 85 18.94 -6.02 -4.94
C ARG A 85 18.36 -5.92 -3.53
N ILE A 86 17.05 -5.77 -3.41
CA ILE A 86 16.34 -5.67 -2.12
C ILE A 86 16.45 -7.00 -1.35
N LEU A 87 16.24 -8.13 -2.01
CA LEU A 87 16.37 -9.45 -1.37
C LEU A 87 17.80 -9.72 -0.89
N LYS A 88 18.82 -9.34 -1.66
CA LYS A 88 20.22 -9.43 -1.22
C LYS A 88 20.48 -8.61 0.05
N ARG A 89 19.93 -7.40 0.14
CA ARG A 89 20.02 -6.57 1.35
C ARG A 89 19.28 -7.21 2.52
N LEU A 90 18.09 -7.76 2.28
CA LEU A 90 17.31 -8.49 3.30
C LEU A 90 18.11 -9.64 3.92
N PHE A 91 18.66 -10.51 3.09
CA PHE A 91 19.42 -11.65 3.60
C PHE A 91 20.72 -11.21 4.28
N ALA A 92 21.37 -10.15 3.80
CA ALA A 92 22.53 -9.57 4.48
C ALA A 92 22.14 -9.01 5.87
N ASN A 93 21.04 -8.29 5.99
CA ASN A 93 20.57 -7.71 7.25
C ASN A 93 20.12 -8.78 8.23
N ILE A 94 19.40 -9.82 7.77
CA ILE A 94 19.05 -10.99 8.59
C ILE A 94 20.32 -11.66 9.15
N ARG A 95 21.34 -11.85 8.31
CA ARG A 95 22.62 -12.46 8.73
C ARG A 95 23.38 -11.58 9.73
N ASN A 96 23.40 -10.28 9.52
CA ASN A 96 24.18 -9.35 10.33
C ASN A 96 23.51 -9.03 11.68
N MET A 97 22.18 -8.89 11.69
CA MET A 97 21.43 -8.50 12.89
C MET A 97 20.93 -9.72 13.67
N GLY A 98 20.68 -10.84 12.99
CA GLY A 98 20.12 -12.07 13.57
C GLY A 98 18.63 -11.95 13.88
N VAL A 99 17.90 -13.06 13.69
CA VAL A 99 16.45 -13.17 13.96
C VAL A 99 16.12 -14.19 15.07
N GLN A 100 17.13 -14.84 15.65
CA GLN A 100 16.92 -15.87 16.66
C GLN A 100 16.33 -15.28 17.96
N GLY A 101 15.26 -15.89 18.45
CA GLY A 101 14.56 -15.44 19.66
C GLY A 101 13.69 -14.21 19.47
N GLU A 102 13.62 -13.65 18.26
CA GLU A 102 12.78 -12.49 17.97
C GLU A 102 11.32 -12.90 17.77
N TYR A 103 10.41 -12.10 18.33
CA TYR A 103 8.98 -12.26 18.07
C TYR A 103 8.67 -11.86 16.63
N CYS A 104 8.21 -12.80 15.81
CA CYS A 104 7.91 -12.57 14.40
C CYS A 104 6.43 -12.21 14.17
N GLY A 105 5.61 -12.14 15.23
CA GLY A 105 4.16 -12.03 15.07
C GLY A 105 3.61 -13.24 14.32
N ASP A 106 2.63 -13.00 13.46
CA ASP A 106 2.11 -14.01 12.53
C ASP A 106 3.01 -14.19 11.29
N PHE A 107 4.14 -13.48 11.19
CA PHE A 107 5.00 -13.52 10.01
C PHE A 107 5.79 -14.84 9.95
N ASP A 108 5.45 -15.69 8.98
CA ASP A 108 6.16 -16.92 8.67
C ASP A 108 7.32 -16.70 7.68
N PHE A 109 8.55 -16.77 8.20
CA PHE A 109 9.77 -16.66 7.40
C PHE A 109 9.96 -17.81 6.41
N TRP A 110 9.53 -19.02 6.73
CA TRP A 110 9.69 -20.18 5.84
C TRP A 110 8.76 -20.05 4.64
N GLN A 111 7.51 -19.68 4.88
CA GLN A 111 6.57 -19.42 3.79
C GLN A 111 7.01 -18.23 2.94
N PHE A 112 7.51 -17.15 3.55
CA PHE A 112 8.09 -16.02 2.82
C PHE A 112 9.23 -16.46 1.88
N LEU A 113 10.16 -17.28 2.36
CA LEU A 113 11.27 -17.79 1.55
C LEU A 113 10.79 -18.69 0.41
N ASP A 114 9.78 -19.52 0.67
CA ASP A 114 9.20 -20.39 -0.34
C ASP A 114 8.48 -19.59 -1.44
N ASP A 115 7.69 -18.57 -1.08
CA ASP A 115 7.05 -17.64 -2.03
C ASP A 115 8.09 -16.90 -2.85
N VAL A 116 9.14 -16.37 -2.22
CA VAL A 116 10.25 -15.68 -2.91
C VAL A 116 10.92 -16.58 -3.95
N ARG A 117 11.12 -17.87 -3.62
CA ARG A 117 11.75 -18.87 -4.48
C ARG A 117 10.84 -19.31 -5.63
N ARG A 118 9.53 -19.40 -5.39
CA ARG A 118 8.54 -19.86 -6.38
C ARG A 118 8.09 -18.75 -7.34
N ALA A 119 8.17 -17.49 -6.92
CA ALA A 119 7.73 -16.35 -7.72
C ALA A 119 8.42 -16.31 -9.09
N ARG A 120 7.64 -16.03 -10.14
CA ARG A 120 8.10 -16.01 -11.53
C ARG A 120 7.97 -14.62 -12.16
N PRO A 121 8.93 -14.23 -13.02
CA PRO A 121 8.78 -13.00 -13.78
C PRO A 121 7.63 -13.16 -14.78
N ARG A 122 6.85 -12.09 -14.93
CA ARG A 122 5.83 -11.96 -15.97
C ARG A 122 6.08 -10.67 -16.71
N ALA A 123 6.19 -10.77 -18.05
CA ALA A 123 6.11 -9.60 -18.89
C ALA A 123 4.72 -8.99 -18.70
N GLU A 124 4.67 -7.73 -18.27
CA GLU A 124 3.39 -7.02 -18.24
C GLU A 124 2.95 -6.89 -19.70
N ILE A 125 1.82 -7.50 -20.06
CA ILE A 125 1.14 -7.10 -21.28
C ILE A 125 0.60 -5.73 -20.92
N THR A 126 1.34 -4.68 -21.29
CA THR A 126 0.83 -3.32 -21.29
C THR A 126 -0.52 -3.41 -22.00
N ARG A 127 -1.61 -3.33 -21.25
CA ARG A 127 -2.85 -2.88 -21.86
C ARG A 127 -2.52 -1.47 -22.25
N GLU A 128 -2.14 -1.28 -23.52
CA GLU A 128 -2.26 0.02 -24.16
C GLU A 128 -3.68 0.47 -23.83
N VAL A 129 -3.80 1.38 -22.87
CA VAL A 129 -4.99 2.21 -22.78
C VAL A 129 -4.91 2.97 -24.10
N PRO A 130 -5.80 2.71 -25.08
CA PRO A 130 -5.76 3.47 -26.32
C PRO A 130 -5.82 4.93 -25.90
N ASP A 131 -4.87 5.73 -26.37
CA ASP A 131 -4.77 7.16 -26.11
C ASP A 131 -6.17 7.76 -26.11
N TRP A 132 -6.73 7.97 -24.92
CA TRP A 132 -7.99 8.66 -24.80
C TRP A 132 -7.63 10.12 -24.98
N THR A 133 -7.50 10.51 -26.24
CA THR A 133 -7.49 11.90 -26.64
C THR A 133 -8.79 12.49 -26.09
N PRO A 134 -8.73 13.42 -25.12
CA PRO A 134 -9.93 14.13 -24.73
C PRO A 134 -10.29 14.97 -25.94
N LYS A 135 -11.24 14.48 -26.73
CA LYS A 135 -11.80 15.23 -27.85
C LYS A 135 -12.31 16.53 -27.24
N ALA A 136 -11.59 17.62 -27.45
CA ALA A 136 -11.97 18.94 -26.97
C ALA A 136 -13.38 19.19 -27.48
N ARG A 137 -14.35 19.00 -26.59
CA ARG A 137 -15.75 19.23 -26.89
C ARG A 137 -15.85 20.74 -27.02
N GLN A 138 -15.76 21.21 -28.26
CA GLN A 138 -16.06 22.59 -28.62
C GLN A 138 -17.40 22.93 -27.95
N ALA A 139 -17.32 23.76 -26.93
CA ALA A 139 -18.48 24.30 -26.26
C ALA A 139 -19.12 25.28 -27.24
N GLU A 140 -20.08 24.80 -28.02
CA GLU A 140 -21.09 25.69 -28.60
C GLU A 140 -21.77 26.43 -27.44
N VAL A 141 -21.50 27.73 -27.37
CA VAL A 141 -22.14 28.66 -26.45
C VAL A 141 -23.62 28.76 -26.80
N LYS A 142 -24.45 27.87 -26.24
CA LYS A 142 -25.90 28.03 -26.21
C LYS A 142 -26.29 28.93 -25.03
N LYS A 143 -26.77 30.12 -25.38
CA LYS A 143 -27.30 31.17 -24.49
C LYS A 143 -28.28 30.59 -23.44
N PRO A 144 -28.28 31.11 -22.20
CA PRO A 144 -29.02 30.50 -21.10
C PRO A 144 -30.51 30.80 -21.22
N LYS A 145 -31.32 29.75 -21.38
CA LYS A 145 -32.78 29.84 -21.20
C LYS A 145 -33.08 29.61 -19.72
N ARG A 146 -33.31 30.72 -18.99
CA ARG A 146 -33.91 30.71 -17.64
C ARG A 146 -35.15 29.80 -17.65
N ARG A 147 -35.15 28.77 -16.81
CA ARG A 147 -36.37 28.12 -16.31
C ARG A 147 -36.14 27.69 -14.85
N SER A 148 -36.89 28.34 -13.99
CA SER A 148 -37.05 28.17 -12.56
C SER A 148 -37.89 26.93 -12.24
N ILE A 149 -37.39 26.04 -11.36
CA ILE A 149 -38.16 25.10 -10.51
C ILE A 149 -37.20 24.76 -9.34
N GLN A 150 -37.18 25.48 -8.21
CA GLN A 150 -38.04 25.36 -7.03
C GLN A 150 -38.18 23.90 -6.50
N GLY A 151 -37.50 23.63 -5.37
CA GLY A 151 -37.88 22.55 -4.46
C GLY A 151 -36.99 21.31 -4.49
N ARG A 152 -36.03 21.24 -3.55
CA ARG A 152 -35.64 20.06 -2.74
C ARG A 152 -34.30 20.29 -2.04
N ILE A 153 -34.21 21.38 -1.28
CA ILE A 153 -33.27 21.51 -0.17
C ILE A 153 -34.05 21.03 1.05
N GLY A 154 -33.87 19.78 1.47
CA GLY A 154 -34.72 19.20 2.52
C GLY A 154 -34.31 17.81 3.00
N PHE A 155 -33.02 17.45 2.93
CA PHE A 155 -32.55 16.15 3.44
C PHE A 155 -31.32 16.23 4.34
N ALA A 156 -30.72 17.40 4.54
CA ALA A 156 -29.50 17.55 5.36
C ALA A 156 -29.76 17.85 6.85
N LEU A 157 -31.00 18.18 7.26
CA LEU A 157 -31.32 18.57 8.65
C LEU A 157 -31.85 17.42 9.53
N GLY A 158 -32.38 16.34 8.95
CA GLY A 158 -32.91 15.21 9.73
C GLY A 158 -31.83 14.31 10.35
N LEU A 159 -30.68 14.19 9.70
CA LEU A 159 -29.60 13.29 10.13
C LEU A 159 -28.84 13.83 11.36
N ALA A 160 -28.73 15.16 11.50
CA ALA A 160 -28.06 15.80 12.62
C ALA A 160 -28.81 15.61 13.96
N VAL A 161 -30.14 15.59 13.95
CA VAL A 161 -30.95 15.40 15.17
C VAL A 161 -30.84 13.95 15.69
N ILE A 162 -30.81 12.97 14.79
CA ILE A 162 -30.68 11.55 15.16
C ILE A 162 -29.32 11.28 15.84
N VAL A 163 -28.23 11.86 15.32
CA VAL A 163 -26.89 11.71 15.93
C VAL A 163 -26.86 12.31 17.34
N ILE A 164 -27.47 13.48 17.56
CA ILE A 164 -27.50 14.12 18.88
C ILE A 164 -28.32 13.30 19.88
N VAL A 165 -29.45 12.71 19.47
CA VAL A 165 -30.28 11.86 20.35
C VAL A 165 -29.56 10.56 20.71
N VAL A 166 -28.87 9.91 19.77
CA VAL A 166 -28.10 8.69 20.04
C VAL A 166 -26.93 8.97 20.99
N LEU A 167 -26.21 10.08 20.80
CA LEU A 167 -25.13 10.49 21.70
C LEU A 167 -25.64 10.80 23.12
N ARG A 168 -26.79 11.47 23.24
CA ARG A 168 -27.44 11.73 24.55
C ARG A 168 -27.91 10.43 25.22
N TYR A 169 -28.45 9.49 24.47
CA TYR A 169 -28.90 8.19 24.99
C TYR A 169 -27.72 7.35 25.50
N LEU A 170 -26.62 7.25 24.74
CA LEU A 170 -25.41 6.54 25.16
C LEU A 170 -24.76 7.18 26.39
N ALA A 171 -24.72 8.52 26.46
CA ALA A 171 -24.21 9.22 27.63
C ALA A 171 -25.06 8.97 28.89
N SER A 172 -26.38 8.75 28.77
CA SER A 172 -27.26 8.44 29.91
C SER A 172 -27.14 6.99 30.42
N GLN A 173 -26.61 6.08 29.61
CA GLN A 173 -26.38 4.67 29.98
C GLN A 173 -24.97 4.42 30.56
N GLY A 174 -24.07 5.40 30.46
CA GLY A 174 -22.69 5.33 30.93
C GLY A 174 -22.43 5.92 32.32
N THR A 175 -23.47 6.41 33.00
CA THR A 175 -23.39 6.96 34.36
C THR A 175 -24.36 6.25 35.28
N THR A 176 -23.89 5.16 35.86
CA THR A 176 -24.33 4.71 37.18
C THR A 176 -23.09 4.34 37.98
N PRO A 177 -22.85 4.98 39.15
CA PRO A 177 -21.85 4.54 40.11
C PRO A 177 -22.22 3.19 40.75
#